data_AF-A0A223AW38-F1
#
_entry.id   AF-A0A223AW38-F1
#
_cell.length_a   1.000
_cell.length_b   1.000
_cell.length_c   1.000
_cell.angle_alpha   90.00
_cell.angle_beta   90.00
_cell.angle_gamma   90.00
#
_symmetry.space_group_name_H-M   'P 1'
#
loop_
_entity.id
_entity.type
_entity.pdbx_description
1 polymer ?
#
loop_
_entity_poly.entity_id
_entity_poly.type
_entity_poly.pdbx_seq_one_letter_code
_entity_poly.pdbx_strand_id
1 'polypeptide(L)'
;MKKILLALMLTILFVACGGSGKSTFTLDNPSDEKITVTIDGKEHNLDAKTHEKVELTVGEHTVENDKYKVAFTVYSDSKGGIINPTGYPYIKERRVYSVKETTQTGTAMDEDFTIDDYIFSGPFSVTYDFIIDRSYGQGARGKGDWDYDLFEPFPETISMDRDVNIYSKMYNKNEFLEMVQEFSPDLRADYEQNKKVVKTEPTFRKEENSYDKNMAIAQAIKDENTKKYAIEVIELDKQYAEAKDGKTQDKILKDYKNAWKEYVQASMKVSDAEKADMGYIIPTNFGKGIIINSVEVK
;
A
#
# COMPACT_ATOMS: atom_id res chain seq x y z
N MET A 1 -36.82 -35.51 6.72
CA MET A 1 -37.15 -34.07 6.60
C MET A 1 -36.90 -33.38 7.93
N LYS A 2 -35.73 -32.76 8.10
CA LYS A 2 -35.44 -31.80 9.17
C LYS A 2 -34.69 -30.64 8.51
N LYS A 3 -35.34 -29.47 8.48
CA LYS A 3 -34.85 -28.24 7.88
C LYS A 3 -33.77 -27.67 8.81
N ILE A 4 -32.52 -27.68 8.38
CA ILE A 4 -31.47 -26.89 9.04
C ILE A 4 -31.48 -25.52 8.36
N LEU A 5 -31.82 -24.50 9.15
CA LEU A 5 -31.83 -23.11 8.75
C LEU A 5 -30.44 -22.72 8.24
N LEU A 6 -30.39 -22.32 6.97
CA LEU A 6 -29.27 -21.60 6.38
C LEU A 6 -29.27 -20.19 6.99
N ALA A 7 -28.38 -19.95 7.96
CA ALA A 7 -28.12 -18.61 8.45
C ALA A 7 -27.36 -17.85 7.35
N LEU A 8 -28.10 -17.16 6.48
CA LEU A 8 -27.54 -16.10 5.63
C LEU A 8 -26.98 -15.03 6.57
N MET A 9 -25.66 -15.00 6.74
CA MET A 9 -24.99 -13.77 7.16
C MET A 9 -25.26 -12.74 6.07
N LEU A 10 -26.00 -11.69 6.44
CA LEU A 10 -26.19 -10.51 5.62
C LEU A 10 -24.80 -9.90 5.36
N THR A 11 -24.25 -10.14 4.17
CA THR A 11 -23.17 -9.33 3.64
C THR A 11 -23.72 -7.93 3.42
N ILE A 12 -23.33 -7.00 4.28
CA ILE A 12 -23.58 -5.58 4.07
C ILE A 12 -22.78 -5.19 2.83
N LEU A 13 -23.48 -5.09 1.70
CA LEU A 13 -23.02 -4.41 0.51
C LEU A 13 -22.68 -2.97 0.91
N PHE A 14 -21.40 -2.65 1.07
CA PHE A 14 -20.93 -1.27 1.09
C PHE A 14 -21.23 -0.66 -0.27
N VAL A 15 -22.38 0.01 -0.34
CA VAL A 15 -22.66 1.01 -1.36
C VAL A 15 -21.54 2.04 -1.28
N ALA A 16 -20.72 2.09 -2.34
CA ALA A 16 -19.80 3.18 -2.58
C ALA A 16 -20.63 4.47 -2.74
N CYS A 17 -20.88 5.13 -1.61
CA CYS A 17 -21.51 6.44 -1.52
C CYS A 17 -20.41 7.42 -1.08
N GLY A 18 -20.39 8.61 -1.66
CA GLY A 18 -19.32 9.62 -1.57
C GLY A 18 -18.60 9.68 -0.22
N GLY A 19 -17.26 9.60 -0.28
CA GLY A 19 -16.37 9.39 0.86
C GLY A 19 -16.67 10.31 2.03
N SER A 20 -16.78 9.71 3.21
CA SER A 20 -17.00 10.36 4.50
C SER A 20 -15.82 11.24 4.97
N GLY A 21 -14.84 11.51 4.09
CA GLY A 21 -13.57 12.16 4.44
C GLY A 21 -12.75 11.35 5.43
N LYS A 22 -12.97 10.02 5.48
CA LYS A 22 -12.28 9.09 6.37
C LYS A 22 -11.75 7.88 5.61
N SER A 23 -10.64 7.33 6.11
CA SER A 23 -10.00 6.12 5.62
C SER A 23 -9.77 5.14 6.77
N THR A 24 -9.97 3.85 6.51
CA THR A 24 -9.86 2.80 7.53
C THR A 24 -8.48 2.16 7.52
N PHE A 25 -7.87 2.07 8.69
CA PHE A 25 -6.56 1.47 8.92
C PHE A 25 -6.68 0.26 9.83
N THR A 26 -5.81 -0.73 9.64
CA THR A 26 -5.59 -1.80 10.60
C THR A 26 -4.39 -1.44 11.48
N LEU A 27 -4.62 -1.14 12.75
CA LEU A 27 -3.56 -1.13 13.75
C LEU A 27 -3.32 -2.58 14.17
N ASP A 28 -2.16 -3.12 13.87
CA ASP A 28 -1.88 -4.56 14.02
C ASP A 28 -0.72 -4.82 14.98
N ASN A 29 -0.89 -5.84 15.83
CA ASN A 29 0.14 -6.35 16.73
C ASN A 29 0.37 -7.84 16.46
N PRO A 30 1.23 -8.20 15.50
CA PRO A 30 1.55 -9.59 15.24
C PRO A 30 2.51 -10.21 16.27
N SER A 31 3.01 -9.43 17.24
CA SER A 31 3.98 -9.90 18.23
C SER A 31 3.37 -10.79 19.31
N ASP A 32 4.25 -11.43 20.09
CA ASP A 32 3.89 -12.20 21.29
C ASP A 32 3.78 -11.31 22.56
N GLU A 33 3.99 -10.00 22.44
CA GLU A 33 3.92 -9.03 23.55
C GLU A 33 2.72 -8.09 23.39
N LYS A 34 2.21 -7.57 24.51
CA LYS A 34 1.24 -6.46 24.48
C LYS A 34 1.94 -5.18 24.03
N ILE A 35 1.29 -4.38 23.20
CA ILE A 35 1.76 -3.05 22.82
C ILE A 35 0.77 -1.96 23.22
N THR A 36 1.31 -0.76 23.43
CA THR A 36 0.52 0.45 23.62
C THR A 36 0.95 1.47 22.56
N VAL A 37 -0.03 2.00 21.84
CA VAL A 37 0.16 3.00 20.78
C VAL A 37 -0.84 4.12 21.01
N THR A 38 -0.42 5.36 20.79
CA THR A 38 -1.29 6.53 20.84
C THR A 38 -1.50 7.05 19.43
N ILE A 39 -2.76 7.25 19.02
CA ILE A 39 -3.12 7.85 17.74
C ILE A 39 -3.87 9.15 18.04
N ASP A 40 -3.32 10.28 17.61
CA ASP A 40 -3.86 11.63 17.88
C ASP A 40 -4.18 11.88 19.37
N GLY A 41 -3.34 11.37 20.27
CA GLY A 41 -3.52 11.48 21.72
C GLY A 41 -4.47 10.45 22.33
N LYS A 42 -5.15 9.61 21.54
CA LYS A 42 -5.97 8.51 22.03
C LYS A 42 -5.13 7.24 22.18
N GLU A 43 -5.13 6.66 23.38
CA GLU A 43 -4.43 5.41 23.66
C GLU A 43 -5.17 4.19 23.10
N HIS A 44 -4.40 3.28 22.50
CA HIS A 44 -4.80 1.97 22.00
C HIS A 44 -3.90 0.90 22.63
N ASN A 45 -4.53 -0.08 23.28
CA ASN A 45 -3.84 -1.20 23.91
C ASN A 45 -4.17 -2.48 23.16
N LEU A 46 -3.18 -3.08 22.51
CA LEU A 46 -3.35 -4.31 21.76
C LEU A 46 -2.64 -5.44 22.47
N ASP A 47 -3.39 -6.46 22.88
CA ASP A 47 -2.81 -7.71 23.36
C ASP A 47 -2.02 -8.40 22.24
N ALA A 48 -1.19 -9.37 22.60
CA ALA A 48 -0.42 -10.16 21.64
C ALA A 48 -1.33 -10.78 20.57
N LYS A 49 -0.91 -10.71 19.30
CA LYS A 49 -1.62 -11.28 18.14
C LYS A 49 -3.03 -10.73 17.92
N THR A 50 -3.26 -9.48 18.31
CA THR A 50 -4.54 -8.79 18.11
C THR A 50 -4.39 -7.58 17.19
N HIS A 51 -5.52 -7.07 16.72
CA HIS A 51 -5.60 -5.90 15.86
C HIS A 51 -6.85 -5.09 16.17
N GLU A 52 -6.85 -3.82 15.75
CA GLU A 52 -8.00 -2.93 15.81
C GLU A 52 -8.14 -2.20 14.47
N LYS A 53 -9.38 -1.93 14.05
CA LYS A 53 -9.64 -1.00 12.94
C LYS A 53 -9.77 0.42 13.48
N VAL A 54 -9.00 1.35 12.91
CA VAL A 54 -9.06 2.78 13.25
C VAL A 54 -9.47 3.59 12.03
N GLU A 55 -10.33 4.58 12.22
CA GLU A 55 -10.73 5.51 11.16
C GLU A 55 -10.00 6.84 11.33
N LEU A 56 -9.26 7.26 10.30
CA LEU A 56 -8.58 8.55 10.27
C LEU A 56 -9.26 9.46 9.25
N THR A 57 -9.43 10.73 9.58
CA THR A 57 -9.95 11.74 8.66
C THR A 57 -8.89 12.16 7.64
N VAL A 58 -9.27 12.94 6.64
CA VAL A 58 -8.29 13.67 5.81
C VAL A 58 -7.55 14.69 6.68
N GLY A 59 -6.23 14.76 6.56
CA GLY A 59 -5.40 15.74 7.24
C GLY A 59 -4.20 15.14 7.97
N GLU A 60 -3.62 15.93 8.88
CA GLU A 60 -2.45 15.53 9.65
C GLU A 60 -2.83 14.67 10.85
N HIS A 61 -2.06 13.61 11.05
CA HIS A 61 -2.22 12.63 12.13
C HIS A 61 -0.87 12.33 12.78
N THR A 62 -0.91 11.85 14.02
CA THR A 62 0.28 11.36 14.74
C THR A 62 0.02 9.98 15.32
N VAL A 63 0.97 9.07 15.13
CA VAL A 63 1.02 7.77 15.81
C VAL A 63 2.29 7.74 16.66
N GLU A 64 2.17 7.32 17.91
CA GLU A 64 3.24 7.36 18.90
C GLU A 64 3.29 6.07 19.72
N ASN A 65 4.47 5.49 19.91
CA ASN A 65 4.73 4.41 20.87
C ASN A 65 5.91 4.79 21.78
N ASP A 66 6.48 3.82 22.49
CA ASP A 66 7.62 4.01 23.39
C ASP A 66 8.90 4.46 22.67
N LYS A 67 9.08 4.08 21.40
CA LYS A 67 10.28 4.35 20.60
C LYS A 67 10.13 5.46 19.57
N TYR A 68 8.96 5.60 18.97
CA TYR A 68 8.74 6.44 17.80
C TYR A 68 7.55 7.37 17.99
N LYS A 69 7.66 8.56 17.42
CA LYS A 69 6.54 9.45 17.12
C LYS A 69 6.57 9.79 15.64
N VAL A 70 5.50 9.44 14.95
CA VAL A 70 5.39 9.53 13.49
C VAL A 70 4.24 10.46 13.14
N ALA A 71 4.54 11.56 12.47
CA ALA A 71 3.54 12.46 11.91
C ALA A 71 3.36 12.17 10.43
N PHE A 72 2.12 12.12 9.95
CA PHE A 72 1.78 11.81 8.56
C PHE A 72 0.50 12.51 8.13
N THR A 73 0.32 12.66 6.83
CA THR A 73 -0.90 13.23 6.22
C THR A 73 -1.70 12.12 5.56
N VAL A 74 -3.00 12.01 5.87
CA VAL A 74 -3.97 11.17 5.18
C VAL A 74 -4.67 12.01 4.10
N TYR A 75 -4.67 11.52 2.87
CA TYR A 75 -5.21 12.21 1.70
C TYR A 75 -6.69 11.88 1.46
N SER A 76 -7.40 12.76 0.74
CA SER A 76 -8.82 12.63 0.43
C SER A 76 -9.18 11.36 -0.35
N ASP A 77 -8.26 10.86 -1.16
CA ASP A 77 -8.40 9.62 -1.92
C ASP A 77 -7.72 8.42 -1.26
N SER A 78 -7.32 8.54 0.02
CA SER A 78 -6.68 7.47 0.76
C SER A 78 -7.58 6.25 0.92
N LYS A 79 -7.05 5.08 0.56
CA LYS A 79 -7.70 3.78 0.75
C LYS A 79 -7.38 3.16 2.11
N GLY A 80 -6.74 3.93 2.99
CA GLY A 80 -6.29 3.46 4.29
C GLY A 80 -5.05 2.59 4.18
N GLY A 81 -4.89 1.62 5.08
CA GLY A 81 -3.68 0.81 5.13
C GLY A 81 -3.50 0.05 6.43
N ILE A 82 -2.24 -0.22 6.75
CA ILE A 82 -1.82 -0.92 7.98
C ILE A 82 -0.89 0.01 8.75
N ILE A 83 -1.09 0.10 10.06
CA ILE A 83 -0.16 0.73 11.00
C ILE A 83 0.58 -0.41 11.70
N ASN A 84 1.89 -0.52 11.45
CA ASN A 84 2.80 -1.54 11.96
C ASN A 84 3.77 -0.93 12.99
N PRO A 85 3.33 -0.77 14.25
CA PRO A 85 4.18 -0.25 15.32
C PRO A 85 5.30 -1.22 15.73
N THR A 86 5.23 -2.49 15.32
CA THR A 86 6.12 -3.57 15.78
C THR A 86 7.32 -3.82 14.87
N GLY A 87 7.25 -3.43 13.60
CA GLY A 87 8.30 -3.68 12.61
C GLY A 87 8.37 -5.11 12.09
N TYR A 88 7.43 -5.99 12.43
CA TYR A 88 7.37 -7.31 11.80
C TYR A 88 7.09 -7.19 10.29
N PRO A 89 7.52 -8.16 9.47
CA PRO A 89 7.27 -8.13 8.04
C PRO A 89 5.78 -8.31 7.73
N TYR A 90 5.34 -7.59 6.71
CA TYR A 90 4.06 -7.78 6.05
C TYR A 90 4.32 -8.32 4.65
N ILE A 91 3.72 -9.46 4.35
CA ILE A 91 4.02 -10.27 3.19
C ILE A 91 2.84 -10.17 2.23
N LYS A 92 3.11 -9.75 0.99
CA LYS A 92 2.13 -9.72 -0.08
C LYS A 92 2.32 -10.91 -1.00
N GLU A 93 1.32 -11.76 -1.07
CA GLU A 93 1.25 -12.83 -2.07
C GLU A 93 0.46 -12.34 -3.29
N ARG A 94 0.89 -12.73 -4.49
CA ARG A 94 0.09 -12.59 -5.72
C ARG A 94 -0.20 -13.97 -6.31
N ARG A 95 -1.50 -14.27 -6.48
CA ARG A 95 -1.99 -15.52 -7.08
C ARG A 95 -2.54 -15.28 -8.47
N VAL A 96 -2.08 -16.09 -9.42
CA VAL A 96 -2.58 -16.12 -10.80
C VAL A 96 -3.68 -17.16 -10.92
N TYR A 97 -4.83 -16.73 -11.44
CA TYR A 97 -5.94 -17.58 -11.83
C TYR A 97 -6.09 -17.50 -13.34
N SER A 98 -6.16 -18.64 -14.01
CA SER A 98 -6.25 -18.71 -15.47
C SER A 98 -7.20 -19.81 -15.90
N VAL A 99 -8.03 -19.53 -16.91
CA VAL A 99 -8.94 -20.53 -17.52
C VAL A 99 -8.28 -21.38 -18.59
N LYS A 100 -7.05 -21.04 -18.98
CA LYS A 100 -6.20 -21.76 -19.94
C LYS A 100 -4.78 -21.87 -19.39
N GLU A 101 -3.95 -22.73 -19.95
CA GLU A 101 -2.50 -22.64 -19.70
C GLU A 101 -2.00 -21.23 -20.06
N THR A 102 -1.21 -20.63 -19.18
CA THR A 102 -0.69 -19.28 -19.35
C THR A 102 0.78 -19.24 -18.95
N THR A 103 1.56 -18.44 -19.67
CA THR A 103 2.93 -18.10 -19.31
C THR A 103 3.00 -16.85 -18.44
N GLN A 104 1.86 -16.20 -18.15
CA GLN A 104 1.83 -15.06 -17.25
C GLN A 104 2.18 -15.50 -15.82
N THR A 105 3.30 -15.00 -15.34
CA THR A 105 3.69 -15.09 -13.94
C THR A 105 3.25 -13.82 -13.24
N GLY A 106 2.28 -13.93 -12.33
CA GLY A 106 1.89 -12.84 -11.42
C GLY A 106 2.65 -12.88 -10.09
N THR A 107 3.46 -13.91 -9.89
CA THR A 107 4.36 -14.08 -8.75
C THR A 107 5.44 -13.01 -8.75
N ALA A 108 5.76 -12.47 -7.57
CA ALA A 108 6.93 -11.61 -7.44
C ALA A 108 8.21 -12.42 -7.73
N MET A 109 9.34 -11.74 -7.99
CA MET A 109 10.63 -12.42 -7.93
C MET A 109 10.83 -12.96 -6.51
N ASP A 110 11.58 -14.05 -6.37
CA ASP A 110 11.88 -14.58 -5.05
C ASP A 110 12.60 -13.52 -4.22
N GLU A 111 12.03 -13.22 -3.05
CA GLU A 111 12.57 -12.28 -2.07
C GLU A 111 12.84 -13.04 -0.78
N ASP A 112 14.04 -12.84 -0.22
CA ASP A 112 14.39 -13.33 1.10
C ASP A 112 13.90 -12.35 2.16
N PHE A 113 13.25 -12.84 3.20
CA PHE A 113 12.81 -12.04 4.33
C PHE A 113 12.93 -12.82 5.63
N THR A 114 12.95 -12.09 6.75
CA THR A 114 13.23 -12.69 8.06
C THR A 114 12.03 -12.56 8.99
N ILE A 115 11.67 -13.68 9.61
CA ILE A 115 10.74 -13.73 10.74
C ILE A 115 11.47 -14.45 11.87
N ASP A 116 11.58 -13.83 13.05
CA ASP A 116 12.23 -14.43 14.24
C ASP A 116 13.62 -15.03 13.92
N ASP A 117 14.50 -14.25 13.29
CA ASP A 117 15.87 -14.66 12.88
C ASP A 117 15.91 -15.91 11.97
N TYR A 118 14.79 -16.25 11.35
CA TYR A 118 14.67 -17.33 10.38
C TYR A 118 14.37 -16.76 8.99
N ILE A 119 15.15 -17.19 8.00
CA ILE A 119 15.05 -16.71 6.62
C ILE A 119 14.00 -17.53 5.88
N PHE A 120 12.98 -16.86 5.37
CA PHE A 120 12.06 -17.38 4.38
C PHE A 120 12.46 -16.85 3.00
N SER A 121 12.23 -17.65 1.97
CA SER A 121 12.43 -17.28 0.57
C SER A 121 11.23 -17.72 -0.25
N GLY A 122 10.79 -16.87 -1.17
CA GLY A 122 9.71 -17.20 -2.09
C GLY A 122 9.16 -15.98 -2.84
N PRO A 123 8.17 -16.19 -3.72
CA PRO A 123 7.70 -15.19 -4.68
C PRO A 123 6.74 -14.17 -4.05
N PHE A 124 7.17 -13.56 -2.95
CA PHE A 124 6.44 -12.57 -2.18
C PHE A 124 7.00 -11.17 -2.40
N SER A 125 6.22 -10.15 -2.05
CA SER A 125 6.74 -8.80 -1.83
C SER A 125 6.64 -8.48 -0.36
N VAL A 126 7.72 -8.02 0.26
CA VAL A 126 7.76 -7.79 1.71
C VAL A 126 7.96 -6.31 2.04
N THR A 127 7.29 -5.84 3.09
CA THR A 127 7.53 -4.52 3.67
C THR A 127 7.59 -4.59 5.19
N TYR A 128 8.39 -3.72 5.77
CA TYR A 128 8.54 -3.51 7.21
C TYR A 128 8.03 -2.12 7.62
N ASP A 129 7.39 -1.39 6.70
CA ASP A 129 7.06 0.03 6.88
C ASP A 129 6.13 0.24 8.09
N PHE A 130 6.39 1.29 8.88
CA PHE A 130 5.57 1.68 10.03
C PHE A 130 4.12 2.00 9.62
N ILE A 131 3.95 2.62 8.45
CA ILE A 131 2.65 2.81 7.80
C ILE A 131 2.74 2.22 6.40
N ILE A 132 1.90 1.23 6.12
CA ILE A 132 1.80 0.58 4.82
C ILE A 132 0.57 1.13 4.13
N ASP A 133 0.79 2.02 3.16
CA ASP A 133 -0.28 2.69 2.42
C ASP A 133 -0.91 1.76 1.38
N ARG A 134 -2.22 1.52 1.52
CA ARG A 134 -3.00 0.69 0.57
C ARG A 134 -3.25 1.42 -0.74
N SER A 135 -3.14 2.75 -0.80
CA SER A 135 -3.44 3.49 -2.02
C SER A 135 -2.45 3.23 -3.15
N TYR A 136 -1.24 2.75 -2.85
CA TYR A 136 -0.23 2.45 -3.86
C TYR A 136 -0.74 1.44 -4.90
N GLY A 137 -1.06 1.91 -6.10
CA GLY A 137 -1.37 1.04 -7.22
C GLY A 137 -2.86 0.78 -7.46
N GLN A 138 -3.08 0.08 -8.59
CA GLN A 138 -4.39 -0.24 -9.13
C GLN A 138 -4.65 -1.74 -9.01
N GLY A 139 -4.66 -2.29 -7.80
CA GLY A 139 -5.15 -3.65 -7.55
C GLY A 139 -6.56 -3.84 -8.13
N ALA A 140 -7.04 -5.07 -8.15
CA ALA A 140 -8.24 -5.42 -8.90
C ALA A 140 -9.39 -4.49 -8.51
N ARG A 141 -9.96 -3.83 -9.52
CA ARG A 141 -11.20 -3.05 -9.39
C ARG A 141 -11.12 -1.86 -8.43
N GLY A 142 -9.93 -1.29 -8.24
CA GLY A 142 -9.74 -0.03 -7.53
C GLY A 142 -9.51 -0.15 -6.02
N LYS A 143 -9.35 -1.37 -5.48
CA LYS A 143 -9.16 -1.63 -4.04
C LYS A 143 -7.82 -1.15 -3.45
N GLY A 144 -6.82 -0.80 -4.26
CA GLY A 144 -5.49 -0.37 -3.79
C GLY A 144 -4.41 -1.40 -4.09
N ASP A 145 -3.30 -1.42 -3.35
CA ASP A 145 -2.14 -2.27 -3.59
C ASP A 145 -2.42 -3.78 -3.39
N TRP A 146 -3.45 -4.09 -2.59
CA TRP A 146 -3.92 -5.46 -2.36
C TRP A 146 -5.44 -5.62 -2.41
N ASP A 147 -5.88 -6.83 -2.79
CA ASP A 147 -7.29 -7.16 -2.99
C ASP A 147 -7.97 -7.68 -1.71
N TYR A 148 -7.24 -8.52 -0.97
CA TYR A 148 -7.67 -9.15 0.28
C TYR A 148 -6.81 -8.64 1.44
N ASP A 149 -7.47 -8.03 2.42
CA ASP A 149 -6.80 -7.40 3.56
C ASP A 149 -6.26 -8.44 4.57
N LEU A 150 -5.55 -7.95 5.59
CA LEU A 150 -5.26 -8.77 6.78
C LEU A 150 -6.56 -9.35 7.34
N PHE A 151 -6.52 -10.62 7.73
CA PHE A 151 -7.64 -11.38 8.28
C PHE A 151 -8.82 -11.59 7.31
N GLU A 152 -8.67 -11.22 6.03
CA GLU A 152 -9.58 -11.59 4.95
C GLU A 152 -9.04 -12.83 4.22
N PRO A 153 -9.73 -13.98 4.25
CA PRO A 153 -9.26 -15.16 3.55
C PRO A 153 -9.33 -14.95 2.03
N PHE A 154 -8.43 -15.61 1.28
CA PHE A 154 -8.68 -15.79 -0.14
C PHE A 154 -9.99 -16.58 -0.31
N PRO A 155 -10.85 -16.21 -1.27
CA PRO A 155 -12.09 -16.92 -1.47
C PRO A 155 -11.81 -18.30 -2.07
N GLU A 156 -12.62 -19.29 -1.68
CA GLU A 156 -12.53 -20.64 -2.22
C GLU A 156 -12.78 -20.68 -3.74
N THR A 157 -13.58 -19.73 -4.24
CA THR A 157 -13.87 -19.59 -5.67
C THR A 157 -13.66 -18.15 -6.12
N ILE A 158 -13.11 -18.00 -7.32
CA ILE A 158 -12.83 -16.72 -7.96
C ILE A 158 -13.71 -16.59 -9.20
N SER A 159 -14.36 -15.42 -9.36
CA SER A 159 -15.01 -15.07 -10.62
C SER A 159 -13.95 -14.59 -11.63
N MET A 160 -13.98 -15.17 -12.82
CA MET A 160 -13.13 -14.81 -13.95
C MET A 160 -13.88 -13.85 -14.87
N ASP A 161 -13.39 -12.61 -14.98
CA ASP A 161 -13.87 -11.60 -15.93
C ASP A 161 -12.90 -11.42 -17.12
N ARG A 162 -11.78 -12.15 -17.11
CA ARG A 162 -10.73 -12.18 -18.15
C ARG A 162 -10.13 -13.58 -18.22
N ASP A 163 -9.34 -13.86 -19.27
CA ASP A 163 -8.64 -15.14 -19.41
C ASP A 163 -7.64 -15.39 -18.27
N VAL A 164 -7.05 -14.32 -17.72
CA VAL A 164 -6.13 -14.34 -16.58
C VAL A 164 -6.54 -13.25 -15.59
N ASN A 165 -6.68 -13.64 -14.32
CA ASN A 165 -6.87 -12.73 -13.19
C ASN A 165 -5.73 -12.91 -12.20
N ILE A 166 -5.20 -11.79 -11.70
CA ILE A 166 -4.19 -11.79 -10.64
C ILE A 166 -4.82 -11.13 -9.44
N TYR A 167 -4.79 -11.82 -8.31
CA TYR A 167 -5.26 -11.31 -7.04
C TYR A 167 -4.13 -11.32 -6.02
N SER A 168 -4.23 -10.42 -5.05
CA SER A 168 -3.22 -10.23 -4.03
C SER A 168 -3.81 -10.22 -2.63
N LYS A 169 -3.09 -10.83 -1.69
CA LYS A 169 -3.44 -10.83 -0.26
C LYS A 169 -2.26 -10.35 0.55
N MET A 170 -2.56 -9.55 1.57
CA MET A 170 -1.63 -9.23 2.63
C MET A 170 -1.73 -10.24 3.76
N TYR A 171 -0.56 -10.58 4.29
CA TYR A 171 -0.37 -11.41 5.47
C TYR A 171 0.47 -10.62 6.48
N ASN A 172 0.08 -10.65 7.74
CA ASN A 172 1.05 -10.41 8.82
C ASN A 172 1.85 -11.70 9.10
N LYS A 173 2.84 -11.62 9.99
CA LYS A 173 3.65 -12.78 10.41
C LYS A 173 2.80 -14.01 10.75
N ASN A 174 1.73 -13.85 11.52
CA ASN A 174 0.97 -14.99 12.03
C ASN A 174 0.15 -15.64 10.91
N GLU A 175 -0.56 -14.86 10.10
CA GLU A 175 -1.30 -15.38 8.93
C GLU A 175 -0.35 -16.07 7.93
N PHE A 176 0.86 -15.53 7.74
CA PHE A 176 1.87 -16.16 6.87
C PHE A 176 2.32 -17.51 7.41
N LEU A 177 2.60 -17.62 8.71
CA LEU A 177 3.00 -18.89 9.33
C LEU A 177 1.86 -19.92 9.33
N GLU A 178 0.59 -19.49 9.38
CA GLU A 178 -0.57 -20.36 9.17
C GLU A 178 -0.62 -20.89 7.74
N MET A 179 -0.41 -20.03 6.74
CA MET A 179 -0.31 -20.44 5.34
C MET A 179 0.86 -21.44 5.15
N VAL A 180 2.05 -21.17 5.71
CA VAL A 180 3.19 -22.10 5.62
C VAL A 180 2.87 -23.43 6.29
N GLN A 181 2.15 -23.44 7.42
CA GLN A 181 1.70 -24.68 8.06
C GLN A 181 0.78 -25.51 7.14
N GLU A 182 -0.09 -24.85 6.37
CA GLU A 182 -1.03 -25.51 5.46
C GLU A 182 -0.32 -26.08 4.22
N PHE A 183 0.55 -25.30 3.58
CA PHE A 183 1.14 -25.67 2.27
C PHE A 183 2.53 -26.31 2.36
N SER A 184 3.26 -26.13 3.47
CA SER A 184 4.63 -26.61 3.65
C SER A 184 4.91 -26.95 5.12
N PRO A 185 4.24 -27.98 5.68
CA PRO A 185 4.35 -28.33 7.09
C PRO A 185 5.78 -28.67 7.55
N ASP A 186 6.62 -29.21 6.65
CA ASP A 186 8.03 -29.48 6.96
C ASP A 186 8.83 -28.18 7.15
N LEU A 187 8.61 -27.18 6.29
CA LEU A 187 9.20 -25.84 6.44
C LEU A 187 8.71 -25.17 7.73
N ARG A 188 7.43 -25.33 8.06
CA ARG A 188 6.85 -24.84 9.32
C ARG A 188 7.52 -25.45 10.55
N ALA A 189 7.78 -26.76 10.52
CA ALA A 189 8.44 -27.49 11.59
C ALA A 189 9.90 -27.07 11.75
N ASP A 190 10.63 -26.89 10.64
CA ASP A 190 12.00 -26.39 10.65
C ASP A 190 12.08 -24.97 11.24
N TYR A 191 11.14 -24.09 10.89
CA TYR A 191 11.02 -22.77 11.52
C TYR A 191 10.81 -22.88 13.04
N GLU A 192 9.88 -23.72 13.54
CA GLU A 192 9.69 -23.84 15.01
C GLU A 192 10.93 -24.33 15.73
N GLN A 193 11.70 -25.20 15.11
CA GLN A 193 12.92 -25.74 15.69
C GLN A 193 14.05 -24.71 15.75
N ASN A 194 14.10 -23.78 14.80
CA ASN A 194 15.26 -22.91 14.58
C ASN A 194 15.00 -21.41 14.83
N LYS A 195 13.75 -20.99 15.01
CA LYS A 195 13.41 -19.57 15.24
C LYS A 195 14.07 -19.02 16.51
N LYS A 196 14.44 -17.74 16.46
CA LYS A 196 14.82 -16.95 17.63
C LYS A 196 14.03 -15.66 17.61
N VAL A 197 13.10 -15.53 18.55
CA VAL A 197 12.27 -14.32 18.64
C VAL A 197 13.17 -13.11 18.91
N VAL A 198 13.19 -12.18 17.96
CA VAL A 198 13.93 -10.92 18.03
C VAL A 198 12.96 -9.77 17.92
N LYS A 199 13.22 -8.67 18.66
CA LYS A 199 12.46 -7.43 18.47
C LYS A 199 12.86 -6.83 17.13
N THR A 200 11.86 -6.58 16.30
CA THR A 200 12.03 -5.92 15.00
C THR A 200 11.88 -4.41 15.14
N GLU A 201 12.40 -3.68 14.15
CA GLU A 201 12.18 -2.24 14.04
C GLU A 201 11.56 -1.95 12.68
N PRO A 202 10.50 -1.11 12.64
CA PRO A 202 9.85 -0.77 11.39
C PRO A 202 10.74 0.10 10.53
N THR A 203 10.59 -0.02 9.22
CA THR A 203 11.15 0.94 8.28
C THR A 203 10.24 2.16 8.19
N PHE A 204 10.83 3.29 7.80
CA PHE A 204 10.07 4.49 7.50
C PHE A 204 10.39 4.84 6.07
N ARG A 205 9.44 4.57 5.16
CA ARG A 205 9.59 4.91 3.75
C ARG A 205 9.86 6.41 3.64
N LYS A 206 11.10 6.75 3.31
CA LYS A 206 11.47 8.10 2.95
C LYS A 206 11.05 8.30 1.50
N GLU A 207 10.28 9.36 1.28
CA GLU A 207 9.90 9.71 -0.07
C GLU A 207 11.14 10.19 -0.84
N GLU A 208 11.38 9.59 -2.01
CA GLU A 208 12.36 10.15 -2.93
C GLU A 208 11.87 11.53 -3.36
N ASN A 209 12.66 12.57 -3.08
CA ASN A 209 12.40 13.89 -3.61
C ASN A 209 12.67 13.89 -5.12
N SER A 210 11.68 13.41 -5.89
CA SER A 210 11.75 13.29 -7.35
C SER A 210 11.64 14.64 -8.05
N TYR A 211 11.31 15.72 -7.32
CA TYR A 211 11.06 17.04 -7.86
C TYR A 211 12.23 17.56 -8.69
N ASP A 212 13.44 17.64 -8.11
CA ASP A 212 14.61 18.21 -8.80
C ASP A 212 14.99 17.40 -10.04
N LYS A 213 14.92 16.06 -9.94
CA LYS A 213 15.17 15.14 -11.06
C LYS A 213 14.15 15.35 -12.18
N ASN A 214 12.87 15.38 -11.84
CA ASN A 214 11.80 15.59 -12.81
C ASN A 214 11.88 16.99 -13.43
N MET A 215 12.23 18.01 -12.65
CA MET A 215 12.39 19.37 -13.12
C MET A 215 13.56 19.51 -14.10
N ALA A 216 14.70 18.86 -13.81
CA ALA A 216 15.83 18.82 -14.74
C ALA A 216 15.45 18.15 -16.08
N ILE A 217 14.71 17.04 -16.02
CA ILE A 217 14.16 16.37 -17.21
C ILE A 217 13.25 17.32 -17.99
N ALA A 218 12.27 17.93 -17.31
CA ALA A 218 11.31 18.86 -17.91
C ALA A 218 12.00 20.07 -18.56
N GLN A 219 13.07 20.59 -17.95
CA GLN A 219 13.82 21.72 -18.49
C GLN A 219 14.60 21.39 -19.78
N ALA A 220 15.04 20.14 -19.92
CA ALA A 220 15.76 19.63 -21.09
C ALA A 220 14.85 19.35 -22.30
N ILE A 221 13.52 19.30 -22.09
CA ILE A 221 12.54 19.12 -23.17
C ILE A 221 12.61 20.30 -24.15
N LYS A 222 12.76 20.00 -25.45
CA LYS A 222 12.83 21.01 -26.52
C LYS A 222 11.47 21.49 -27.00
N ASP A 223 10.47 20.60 -27.06
CA ASP A 223 9.12 21.00 -27.44
C ASP A 223 8.48 21.86 -26.33
N GLU A 224 8.17 23.11 -26.65
CA GLU A 224 7.68 24.09 -25.69
C GLU A 224 6.35 23.67 -25.03
N ASN A 225 5.46 22.99 -25.76
CA ASN A 225 4.18 22.55 -25.21
C ASN A 225 4.39 21.37 -24.25
N THR A 226 5.17 20.37 -24.63
CA THR A 226 5.53 19.24 -23.76
C THR A 226 6.25 19.72 -22.52
N LYS A 227 7.22 20.65 -22.67
CA LYS A 227 7.94 21.27 -21.54
C LYS A 227 7.00 21.98 -20.58
N LYS A 228 6.13 22.85 -21.10
CA LYS A 228 5.15 23.59 -20.30
C LYS A 228 4.31 22.66 -19.44
N TYR A 229 3.70 21.63 -20.03
CA TYR A 229 2.83 20.72 -19.30
C TYR A 229 3.61 19.78 -18.35
N ALA A 230 4.84 19.41 -18.70
CA ALA A 230 5.72 18.66 -17.80
C ALA A 230 6.01 19.45 -16.50
N ILE A 231 6.36 20.74 -16.64
CA ILE A 231 6.59 21.63 -15.49
C ILE A 231 5.30 21.77 -14.66
N GLU A 232 4.16 21.99 -15.31
CA GLU A 232 2.86 22.12 -14.61
C GLU A 232 2.52 20.86 -13.80
N VAL A 233 2.73 19.68 -14.38
CA VAL A 233 2.56 18.38 -13.71
C VAL A 233 3.44 18.28 -12.46
N ILE A 234 4.71 18.67 -12.55
CA ILE A 234 5.67 18.60 -11.44
C ILE A 234 5.32 19.58 -10.31
N GLU A 235 4.93 20.80 -10.66
CA GLU A 235 4.50 21.80 -9.67
C GLU A 235 3.23 21.35 -8.95
N LEU A 236 2.28 20.75 -9.66
CA LEU A 236 1.08 20.19 -9.05
C LEU A 236 1.42 19.00 -8.14
N ASP A 237 2.39 18.14 -8.49
CA ASP A 237 2.84 17.02 -7.64
C ASP A 237 3.44 17.50 -6.32
N LYS A 238 4.23 18.59 -6.37
CA LYS A 238 4.77 19.24 -5.19
C LYS A 238 3.66 19.87 -4.34
N GLN A 239 2.76 20.63 -4.95
CA GLN A 239 1.62 21.24 -4.24
C GLN A 239 0.73 20.18 -3.59
N TYR A 240 0.53 19.03 -4.25
CA TYR A 240 -0.23 17.92 -3.69
C TYR A 240 0.45 17.37 -2.44
N ALA A 241 1.77 17.18 -2.45
CA ALA A 241 2.53 16.72 -1.28
C ALA A 241 2.41 17.66 -0.06
N GLU A 242 2.22 18.96 -0.29
CA GLU A 242 2.11 19.99 0.75
C GLU A 242 0.66 20.24 1.21
N ALA A 243 -0.33 19.73 0.46
CA ALA A 243 -1.75 19.99 0.71
C ALA A 243 -2.28 19.17 1.90
N LYS A 244 -2.90 19.86 2.86
CA LYS A 244 -3.39 19.24 4.12
C LYS A 244 -4.90 19.04 4.17
N ASP A 245 -5.67 19.74 3.34
CA ASP A 245 -7.12 19.65 3.34
C ASP A 245 -7.66 19.02 2.06
N GLY A 246 -8.74 18.25 2.19
CA GLY A 246 -9.31 17.48 1.08
C GLY A 246 -9.82 18.35 -0.08
N LYS A 247 -10.33 19.56 0.18
CA LYS A 247 -10.83 20.44 -0.88
C LYS A 247 -9.69 20.93 -1.78
N THR A 248 -8.57 21.30 -1.18
CA THR A 248 -7.36 21.69 -1.90
C THR A 248 -6.78 20.50 -2.66
N GLN A 249 -6.69 19.33 -2.01
CA GLN A 249 -6.23 18.09 -2.65
C GLN A 249 -7.09 17.72 -3.87
N ASP A 250 -8.42 17.72 -3.74
CA ASP A 250 -9.35 17.39 -4.83
C ASP A 250 -9.20 18.34 -6.02
N LYS A 251 -9.00 19.63 -5.75
CA LYS A 251 -8.74 20.63 -6.80
C LYS A 251 -7.42 20.35 -7.51
N ILE A 252 -6.33 20.17 -6.77
CA ILE A 252 -5.00 19.88 -7.32
C ILE A 252 -5.04 18.60 -8.15
N LEU A 253 -5.70 17.55 -7.67
CA LEU A 253 -5.84 16.27 -8.40
C LEU A 253 -6.60 16.44 -9.72
N LYS A 254 -7.64 17.28 -9.74
CA LYS A 254 -8.37 17.60 -10.97
C LYS A 254 -7.49 18.35 -11.97
N ASP A 255 -6.76 19.36 -11.51
CA ASP A 255 -5.87 20.16 -12.34
C ASP A 255 -4.71 19.29 -12.87
N TYR A 256 -4.17 18.40 -12.03
CA TYR A 256 -3.16 17.42 -12.42
C TYR A 256 -3.64 16.47 -13.50
N LYS A 257 -4.84 15.88 -13.36
CA LYS A 257 -5.39 14.97 -14.38
C LYS A 257 -5.50 15.66 -15.74
N ASN A 258 -5.83 16.94 -15.75
CA ASN A 258 -5.85 17.73 -16.98
C ASN A 258 -4.44 17.97 -17.51
N ALA A 259 -3.51 18.46 -16.68
CA ALA A 259 -2.13 18.73 -17.07
C ALA A 259 -1.41 17.46 -17.57
N TRP A 260 -1.61 16.31 -16.91
CA TRP A 260 -1.06 15.02 -17.32
C TRP A 260 -1.58 14.58 -18.69
N LYS A 261 -2.89 14.74 -18.94
CA LYS A 261 -3.49 14.45 -20.24
C LYS A 261 -2.87 15.32 -21.34
N GLU A 262 -2.73 16.63 -21.09
CA GLU A 262 -2.13 17.55 -22.04
C GLU A 262 -0.64 17.24 -22.29
N TYR A 263 0.11 16.89 -21.23
CA TYR A 263 1.50 16.43 -21.33
C TYR A 263 1.65 15.19 -22.22
N VAL A 264 0.82 14.16 -22.01
CA VAL A 264 0.82 12.94 -22.82
C VAL A 264 0.45 13.26 -24.28
N GLN A 265 -0.57 14.08 -24.50
CA GLN A 265 -0.98 14.46 -25.86
C GLN A 265 0.07 15.29 -26.60
N ALA A 266 0.78 16.18 -25.89
CA ALA A 266 1.89 16.94 -26.45
C ALA A 266 3.07 16.01 -26.77
N SER A 267 3.47 15.14 -25.84
CA SER A 267 4.63 14.25 -26.03
C SER A 267 4.43 13.23 -27.16
N MET A 268 3.18 12.83 -27.46
CA MET A 268 2.88 11.98 -28.63
C MET A 268 3.20 12.64 -29.97
N LYS A 269 3.21 13.98 -30.05
CA LYS A 269 3.49 14.74 -31.28
C LYS A 269 4.98 14.97 -31.53
N VAL A 270 5.81 14.73 -30.52
CA VAL A 270 7.28 14.83 -30.60
C VAL A 270 7.83 13.67 -31.44
N SER A 271 8.91 13.90 -32.18
CA SER A 271 9.53 12.84 -33.00
C SER A 271 10.16 11.75 -32.13
N ASP A 272 10.28 10.52 -32.64
CA ASP A 272 10.81 9.41 -31.84
C ASP A 272 12.29 9.60 -31.47
N ALA A 273 13.07 10.30 -32.31
CA ALA A 273 14.44 10.68 -32.00
C ALA A 273 14.51 11.65 -30.80
N GLU A 274 13.61 12.62 -30.76
CA GLU A 274 13.54 13.57 -29.64
C GLU A 274 13.00 12.89 -28.36
N LYS A 275 12.04 11.96 -28.47
CA LYS A 275 11.54 11.19 -27.32
C LYS A 275 12.65 10.36 -26.65
N ALA A 276 13.54 9.77 -27.44
CA ALA A 276 14.65 8.96 -26.92
C ALA A 276 15.63 9.79 -26.07
N ASP A 277 15.81 11.07 -26.40
CA ASP A 277 16.72 11.98 -25.71
C ASP A 277 16.08 12.74 -24.54
N MET A 278 14.75 12.84 -24.52
CA MET A 278 14.00 13.72 -23.61
C MET A 278 13.84 13.17 -22.18
N GLY A 279 13.90 11.84 -22.01
CA GLY A 279 13.52 11.19 -20.75
C GLY A 279 12.02 11.33 -20.42
N TYR A 280 11.60 10.78 -19.28
CA TYR A 280 10.21 10.86 -18.80
C TYR A 280 10.17 11.35 -17.37
N ILE A 281 9.29 12.31 -17.10
CA ILE A 281 8.96 12.70 -15.73
C ILE A 281 8.19 11.57 -15.04
N ILE A 282 8.48 11.35 -13.77
CA ILE A 282 7.83 10.34 -12.93
C ILE A 282 7.38 11.05 -11.66
N PRO A 283 6.23 11.75 -11.68
CA PRO A 283 5.64 12.32 -10.46
C PRO A 283 5.39 11.21 -9.44
N THR A 284 5.68 11.47 -8.18
CA THR A 284 5.72 10.42 -7.15
C THR A 284 4.62 10.53 -6.12
N ASN A 285 3.89 11.65 -6.02
CA ASN A 285 2.95 11.87 -4.93
C ASN A 285 1.50 11.55 -5.31
N PHE A 286 1.15 11.66 -6.59
CA PHE A 286 -0.18 11.28 -7.06
C PHE A 286 -0.43 9.78 -6.95
N GLY A 287 -1.55 9.42 -6.32
CA GLY A 287 -1.92 8.03 -6.03
C GLY A 287 -1.43 7.51 -4.69
N LYS A 288 -0.68 8.32 -3.92
CA LYS A 288 -0.44 8.08 -2.50
C LYS A 288 -1.67 8.47 -1.70
N GLY A 289 -2.06 7.61 -0.76
CA GLY A 289 -3.04 7.93 0.26
C GLY A 289 -2.41 8.56 1.49
N ILE A 290 -1.09 8.43 1.64
CA ILE A 290 -0.37 8.80 2.85
C ILE A 290 1.01 9.34 2.51
N ILE A 291 1.43 10.38 3.24
CA ILE A 291 2.82 10.86 3.26
C ILE A 291 3.29 10.96 4.71
N ILE A 292 4.43 10.35 5.03
CA ILE A 292 5.09 10.53 6.33
C ILE A 292 5.79 11.90 6.32
N ASN A 293 5.38 12.78 7.24
CA ASN A 293 5.89 14.14 7.37
C ASN A 293 7.16 14.19 8.23
N SER A 294 7.20 13.40 9.32
CA SER A 294 8.36 13.31 10.20
C SER A 294 8.36 12.04 11.04
N VAL A 295 9.55 11.64 11.48
CA VAL A 295 9.78 10.54 12.41
C VAL A 295 10.73 11.04 13.49
N GLU A 296 10.29 10.97 14.74
CA GLU A 296 11.09 11.23 15.93
C GLU A 296 11.37 9.91 16.63
N VAL A 297 12.65 9.62 16.91
CA VAL A 297 13.10 8.47 17.71
C VAL A 297 13.34 8.98 19.13
N LYS A 298 12.74 8.31 20.11
CA LYS A 298 12.79 8.68 21.54
C LYS A 298 13.98 8.08 22.28
#